data_AF-A0A2J7XNY4-F1
#
_entry.id   AF-A0A2J7XNY4-F1
#
_cell.length_a   1.000
_cell.length_b   1.000
_cell.length_c   1.000
_cell.angle_alpha   90.00
_cell.angle_beta   90.00
_cell.angle_gamma   90.00
#
_symmetry.space_group_name_H-M   'P 1'
#
loop_
_entity.id
_entity.type
_entity.pdbx_description
1 polymer ?
#
loop_
_entity_poly.entity_id
_entity_poly.type
_entity_poly.pdbx_seq_one_letter_code
_entity_poly.pdbx_strand_id
1 'polypeptide(L)'
;EERHRVREWCSSARNAFDAQCSSLTLRDARGGSSLPSLVIRILSRGCRPRRVALDIRRGTLEERRTCGYAVLEAFKPEHPADHSGFNGPSALALNISILNGPFAHAVASAFPALEELDLIAPYGCGRGVYEDGLDQLAVSEGLSLLLGASGPADGPGAGEGGGPLLPELTCVRLSFGPSC
;
A
#
# COMPACT_ATOMS: atom_id res chain seq x y z
N GLU A 1 -14.04 27.90 -31.56
CA GLU A 1 -13.80 26.45 -31.35
C GLU A 1 -12.63 26.15 -30.42
N GLU A 2 -11.47 26.79 -30.58
CA GLU A 2 -10.27 26.54 -29.76
C GLU A 2 -10.46 26.78 -28.25
N ARG A 3 -11.15 27.86 -27.85
CA ARG A 3 -11.48 28.14 -26.44
C ARG A 3 -12.38 27.08 -25.79
N HIS A 4 -13.19 26.37 -26.58
CA HIS A 4 -14.04 25.28 -26.10
C HIS A 4 -13.19 24.04 -25.82
N ARG A 5 -12.31 23.67 -26.76
CA ARG A 5 -11.38 22.54 -26.63
C ARG A 5 -10.44 22.68 -25.42
N VAL A 6 -9.91 23.89 -25.18
CA VAL A 6 -9.06 24.14 -24.00
C VAL A 6 -9.83 23.95 -22.69
N ARG A 7 -11.08 24.42 -22.61
CA ARG A 7 -11.92 24.21 -21.42
C ARG A 7 -12.21 22.74 -21.18
N GLU A 8 -12.50 21.97 -22.23
CA GLU A 8 -12.72 20.52 -22.13
C GLU A 8 -11.46 19.80 -21.64
N TRP A 9 -10.27 20.16 -22.16
CA TRP A 9 -9.01 19.60 -21.68
C TRP A 9 -8.72 19.94 -20.23
N CYS A 10 -8.94 21.21 -19.83
CA CYS A 10 -8.78 21.62 -18.44
C CYS A 10 -9.75 20.86 -17.51
N SER A 11 -11.01 20.69 -17.93
CA SER A 11 -12.00 19.93 -17.17
C SER A 11 -11.63 18.46 -17.06
N SER A 12 -11.17 17.85 -18.16
CA SER A 12 -10.75 16.44 -18.17
C SER A 12 -9.51 16.22 -17.30
N ALA A 13 -8.54 17.13 -17.35
CA ALA A 13 -7.34 17.06 -16.53
C ALA A 13 -7.66 17.20 -15.04
N ARG A 14 -8.58 18.11 -14.70
CA ARG A 14 -9.04 18.28 -13.31
C ARG A 14 -9.80 17.06 -12.80
N ASN A 15 -10.73 16.52 -13.58
CA ASN A 15 -11.44 15.29 -13.23
C ASN A 15 -10.48 14.11 -13.03
N ALA A 16 -9.45 14.00 -13.87
CA ALA A 16 -8.42 12.96 -13.71
C ALA A 16 -7.57 13.16 -12.44
N PHE A 17 -7.23 14.40 -12.10
CA PHE A 17 -6.51 14.73 -10.86
C PHE A 17 -7.37 14.46 -9.62
N ASP A 18 -8.64 14.87 -9.63
CA ASP A 18 -9.59 14.62 -8.55
C ASP A 18 -9.82 13.11 -8.35
N ALA A 19 -9.90 12.35 -9.45
CA ALA A 19 -9.94 10.88 -9.40
C ALA A 19 -8.68 10.30 -8.74
N GLN A 20 -7.49 10.78 -9.09
CA GLN A 20 -6.22 10.35 -8.47
C GLN A 20 -6.15 10.70 -6.98
N CYS A 21 -6.66 11.87 -6.57
CA CYS A 21 -6.79 12.26 -5.17
C CYS A 21 -7.78 11.37 -4.41
N SER A 22 -8.82 10.86 -5.08
CA SER A 22 -9.76 9.92 -4.46
C SER A 22 -9.17 8.52 -4.30
N SER A 23 -8.48 8.03 -5.34
CA SER A 23 -7.95 6.67 -5.40
C SER A 23 -6.78 6.59 -6.38
N LEU A 24 -5.61 6.21 -5.87
CA LEU A 24 -4.41 6.03 -6.66
C LEU A 24 -4.07 4.54 -6.77
N THR A 25 -4.11 4.01 -7.99
CA THR A 25 -3.68 2.63 -8.27
C THR A 25 -2.28 2.65 -8.88
N LEU A 26 -1.34 2.00 -8.19
CA LEU A 26 0.06 1.88 -8.58
C LEU A 26 0.30 0.48 -9.13
N ARG A 27 0.42 0.40 -10.45
CA ARG A 27 0.69 -0.83 -11.20
C ARG A 27 2.07 -0.77 -11.83
N ASP A 28 2.73 -1.91 -11.87
CA ASP A 28 3.97 -2.14 -12.59
C ASP A 28 3.81 -1.96 -14.12
N ALA A 29 3.95 -0.71 -14.59
CA ALA A 29 3.84 -0.35 -16.00
C ALA A 29 4.99 -0.93 -16.85
N ARG A 30 4.71 -1.30 -18.11
CA ARG A 30 5.74 -1.56 -19.13
C ARG A 30 6.25 -0.23 -19.68
N GLY A 31 7.19 0.44 -19.00
CA GLY A 31 7.89 1.58 -19.62
C GLY A 31 8.40 2.66 -18.67
N GLY A 32 9.73 2.83 -18.69
CA GLY A 32 10.44 4.11 -18.54
C GLY A 32 10.56 4.71 -17.14
N SER A 33 9.50 4.75 -16.33
CA SER A 33 9.54 5.34 -14.99
C SER A 33 9.36 4.29 -13.91
N SER A 34 10.29 4.25 -12.95
CA SER A 34 10.12 3.44 -11.75
C SER A 34 8.88 3.92 -10.97
N LEU A 35 8.13 2.97 -10.41
CA LEU A 35 6.93 3.26 -9.59
C LEU A 35 7.20 4.29 -8.48
N PRO A 36 8.30 4.21 -7.70
CA PRO A 36 8.62 5.21 -6.69
C PRO A 36 8.74 6.64 -7.27
N SER A 37 9.42 6.80 -8.42
CA SER A 37 9.55 8.11 -9.06
C SER A 37 8.21 8.66 -9.56
N LEU A 38 7.29 7.80 -9.99
CA LEU A 38 5.94 8.21 -10.36
C LEU A 38 5.18 8.74 -9.13
N VAL A 39 5.26 8.03 -8.00
CA VAL A 39 4.62 8.46 -6.74
C VAL A 39 5.16 9.81 -6.29
N ILE A 40 6.49 9.99 -6.26
CA ILE A 40 7.12 11.27 -5.91
C ILE A 40 6.59 12.40 -6.80
N ARG A 41 6.48 12.17 -8.12
CA ARG A 41 5.94 13.17 -9.05
C ARG A 41 4.46 13.49 -8.82
N ILE A 42 3.66 12.50 -8.44
CA ILE A 42 2.23 12.71 -8.13
C ILE A 42 2.10 13.53 -6.85
N LEU A 43 2.84 13.16 -5.80
CA LEU A 43 2.81 13.84 -4.51
C LEU A 43 3.39 15.26 -4.59
N SER A 44 4.46 15.49 -5.36
CA SER A 44 5.04 16.83 -5.54
C SER A 44 4.12 17.81 -6.29
N ARG A 45 3.13 17.29 -7.02
CA ARG A 45 2.07 18.10 -7.65
C ARG A 45 0.91 18.44 -6.70
N GLY A 46 1.02 18.07 -5.42
CA GLY A 46 -0.03 18.30 -4.42
C GLY A 46 -1.15 17.26 -4.45
N CYS A 47 -1.02 16.18 -5.22
CA CYS A 47 -1.97 15.07 -5.12
C CYS A 47 -1.81 14.39 -3.77
N ARG A 48 -2.94 14.10 -3.13
CA ARG A 48 -3.03 13.58 -1.77
C ARG A 48 -4.05 12.44 -1.78
N PRO A 49 -3.64 11.24 -2.23
CA PRO A 49 -4.57 10.14 -2.43
C PRO A 49 -5.14 9.66 -1.09
N ARG A 50 -6.46 9.54 -1.00
CA ARG A 50 -7.13 8.96 0.18
C ARG A 50 -7.01 7.44 0.23
N ARG A 51 -7.11 6.80 -0.94
CA ARG A 51 -7.01 5.35 -1.10
C ARG A 51 -5.83 5.03 -2.02
N VAL A 52 -4.99 4.07 -1.64
CA VAL A 52 -3.86 3.61 -2.44
C VAL A 52 -3.99 2.12 -2.71
N ALA A 53 -3.80 1.69 -3.95
CA ALA A 53 -3.73 0.27 -4.32
C ALA A 53 -2.36 -0.06 -4.91
N LEU A 54 -1.61 -0.93 -4.24
CA LEU A 54 -0.30 -1.44 -4.65
C LEU A 54 -0.46 -2.77 -5.38
N ASP A 55 -0.55 -2.69 -6.69
CA ASP A 55 -0.73 -3.84 -7.56
C ASP A 55 0.60 -4.17 -8.28
N ILE A 56 1.58 -4.64 -7.50
CA ILE A 56 2.91 -5.00 -7.97
C ILE A 56 2.94 -6.51 -8.21
N ARG A 57 2.97 -6.94 -9.48
CA ARG A 57 2.84 -8.36 -9.86
C ARG A 57 4.09 -8.97 -10.47
N ARG A 58 4.96 -8.16 -11.08
CA ARG A 58 6.15 -8.60 -11.80
C ARG A 58 7.37 -8.72 -10.90
N GLY A 59 8.28 -9.59 -11.34
CA GLY A 59 9.54 -9.87 -10.65
C GLY A 59 9.40 -10.95 -9.60
N THR A 60 10.51 -11.25 -8.94
CA THR A 60 10.58 -12.16 -7.80
C THR A 60 9.81 -11.58 -6.59
N LEU A 61 9.55 -12.39 -5.57
CA LEU A 61 8.92 -11.90 -4.34
C LEU A 61 9.73 -10.78 -3.67
N GLU A 62 11.06 -10.91 -3.65
CA GLU A 62 11.97 -9.93 -3.08
C GLU A 62 12.00 -8.62 -3.88
N GLU A 63 11.98 -8.70 -5.22
CA GLU A 63 11.88 -7.52 -6.10
C GLU A 63 10.55 -6.78 -5.86
N ARG A 64 9.45 -7.52 -5.71
CA ARG A 64 8.13 -6.94 -5.39
C ARG A 64 8.12 -6.25 -4.03
N ARG A 65 8.71 -6.88 -3.00
CA ARG A 65 8.86 -6.30 -1.66
C ARG A 65 9.72 -5.04 -1.69
N THR A 66 10.88 -5.08 -2.32
CA THR A 66 11.79 -3.94 -2.48
C THR A 66 11.12 -2.78 -3.20
N CYS A 67 10.39 -3.07 -4.29
CA CYS A 67 9.64 -2.04 -5.02
C CYS A 67 8.54 -1.42 -4.15
N GLY A 68 7.77 -2.24 -3.44
CA GLY A 68 6.73 -1.77 -2.53
C GLY A 68 7.29 -0.91 -1.38
N TYR A 69 8.42 -1.31 -0.80
CA TYR A 69 9.11 -0.52 0.23
C TYR A 69 9.50 0.86 -0.30
N ALA A 70 10.14 0.93 -1.47
CA ALA A 70 10.52 2.20 -2.09
C ALA A 70 9.32 3.08 -2.43
N VAL A 71 8.16 2.49 -2.74
CA VAL A 71 6.90 3.22 -2.92
C VAL A 71 6.40 3.78 -1.59
N LEU A 72 6.41 2.99 -0.51
CA LEU A 72 5.99 3.45 0.83
C LEU A 72 6.88 4.57 1.37
N GLU A 73 8.20 4.48 1.15
CA GLU A 73 9.15 5.55 1.47
C GLU A 73 8.79 6.88 0.78
N ALA A 74 8.31 6.83 -0.46
CA ALA A 74 7.89 8.03 -1.18
C ALA A 74 6.66 8.73 -0.55
N PHE A 75 5.87 8.02 0.26
CA PHE A 75 4.73 8.59 1.00
C PHE A 75 5.11 9.16 2.37
N LYS A 76 6.31 8.89 2.88
CA LYS A 76 6.71 9.34 4.21
C LYS A 76 6.86 10.86 4.27
N PRO A 77 6.45 11.50 5.38
CA PRO A 77 6.43 12.96 5.52
C PRO A 77 7.82 13.61 5.53
N GLU A 78 8.89 12.82 5.74
CA GLU A 78 10.29 13.26 5.70
C GLU A 78 10.79 13.55 4.27
N HIS A 79 10.00 13.20 3.25
CA HIS A 79 10.30 13.51 1.86
C HIS A 79 10.06 15.02 1.58
N PRO A 80 10.91 15.72 0.78
CA PRO A 80 10.85 17.17 0.52
C PRO A 80 9.55 17.74 -0.10
N ALA A 81 8.47 16.97 -0.18
CA ALA A 81 7.16 17.40 -0.64
C ALA A 81 6.27 17.89 0.53
N ASP A 82 6.77 18.84 1.34
CA ASP A 82 6.07 19.62 2.39
C ASP A 82 4.71 19.05 2.87
N HIS A 83 4.72 18.44 4.06
CA HIS A 83 3.58 17.72 4.64
C HIS A 83 3.02 18.40 5.90
N SER A 84 2.70 19.70 5.86
CA SER A 84 1.91 20.31 6.93
C SER A 84 0.42 19.96 6.78
N GLY A 85 -0.07 19.04 7.62
CA GLY A 85 -1.49 18.74 7.77
C GLY A 85 -2.08 17.63 6.89
N PHE A 86 -1.26 16.83 6.19
CA PHE A 86 -1.75 15.65 5.48
C PHE A 86 -1.76 14.43 6.40
N ASN A 87 -2.95 14.02 6.84
CA ASN A 87 -3.17 12.65 7.31
C ASN A 87 -3.00 11.75 6.08
N GLY A 88 -2.04 10.82 6.12
CA GLY A 88 -1.74 9.90 5.01
C GLY A 88 -2.99 9.16 4.47
N PRO A 89 -2.85 8.39 3.37
CA PRO A 89 -3.91 7.50 2.90
C PRO A 89 -4.60 6.73 4.04
N SER A 90 -5.93 6.72 4.05
CA SER A 90 -6.74 6.00 5.04
C SER A 90 -7.16 4.61 4.57
N ALA A 91 -6.94 4.28 3.29
CA ALA A 91 -7.17 2.93 2.76
C ALA A 91 -6.00 2.44 1.90
N LEU A 92 -5.61 1.18 2.10
CA LEU A 92 -4.54 0.52 1.37
C LEU A 92 -5.03 -0.83 0.83
N ALA A 93 -4.84 -1.07 -0.46
CA ALA A 93 -4.96 -2.39 -1.05
C ALA A 93 -3.57 -2.90 -1.45
N LEU A 94 -3.20 -4.14 -1.11
CA LEU A 94 -1.89 -4.72 -1.46
C LEU A 94 -1.97 -6.23 -1.70
N ASN A 95 -1.09 -6.75 -2.56
CA ASN A 95 -0.97 -8.20 -2.79
C ASN A 95 -0.48 -8.92 -1.53
N ILE A 96 -1.27 -9.83 -0.97
CA ILE A 96 -1.01 -10.46 0.34
C ILE A 96 0.39 -11.08 0.45
N SER A 97 0.93 -11.62 -0.64
CA SER A 97 2.24 -12.28 -0.66
C SER A 97 3.40 -11.35 -0.30
N ILE A 98 3.30 -10.04 -0.56
CA ILE A 98 4.40 -9.11 -0.28
C ILE A 98 4.51 -8.77 1.20
N LEU A 99 3.47 -9.06 1.99
CA LEU A 99 3.42 -8.73 3.40
C LEU A 99 4.40 -9.60 4.20
N ASN A 100 5.19 -8.95 5.05
CA ASN A 100 6.04 -9.54 6.08
C ASN A 100 6.22 -8.52 7.21
N GLY A 101 6.94 -8.87 8.27
CA GLY A 101 7.18 -7.96 9.40
C GLY A 101 7.77 -6.59 8.98
N PRO A 102 8.92 -6.56 8.27
CA PRO A 102 9.49 -5.30 7.78
C PRO A 102 8.54 -4.46 6.91
N PHE A 103 7.78 -5.11 6.04
CA PHE A 103 6.81 -4.43 5.17
C PHE A 103 5.63 -3.85 5.98
N ALA A 104 5.17 -4.56 7.02
CA ALA A 104 4.13 -4.06 7.93
C ALA A 104 4.58 -2.78 8.65
N HIS A 105 5.81 -2.73 9.14
CA HIS A 105 6.39 -1.50 9.71
C HIS A 105 6.48 -0.37 8.69
N ALA A 106 6.87 -0.66 7.44
CA ALA A 106 6.90 0.33 6.37
C ALA A 106 5.50 0.89 6.07
N VAL A 107 4.47 0.04 6.05
CA VAL A 107 3.07 0.45 5.86
C VAL A 107 2.63 1.37 7.00
N ALA A 108 2.85 0.97 8.26
CA ALA A 108 2.46 1.78 9.42
C ALA A 108 3.17 3.13 9.48
N SER A 109 4.45 3.16 9.09
CA SER A 109 5.22 4.41 9.03
C SER A 109 4.76 5.33 7.89
N ALA A 110 4.38 4.78 6.73
CA ALA A 110 3.91 5.57 5.60
C ALA A 110 2.45 6.04 5.78
N PHE A 111 1.60 5.20 6.39
CA PHE A 111 0.16 5.40 6.54
C PHE A 111 -0.29 5.26 8.01
N PRO A 112 0.10 6.21 8.89
CA PRO A 112 -0.20 6.11 10.32
C PRO A 112 -1.69 6.18 10.65
N ALA A 113 -2.52 6.74 9.75
CA ALA A 113 -3.96 6.88 9.89
C ALA A 113 -4.74 5.87 9.02
N LEU A 114 -4.18 4.68 8.78
CA LEU A 114 -4.82 3.67 7.95
C LEU A 114 -6.04 3.06 8.67
N GLU A 115 -7.21 3.19 8.09
CA GLU A 115 -8.49 2.69 8.60
C GLU A 115 -8.95 1.41 7.89
N GLU A 116 -8.61 1.27 6.60
CA GLU A 116 -9.00 0.14 5.76
C GLU A 116 -7.78 -0.55 5.11
N LEU A 117 -7.70 -1.88 5.26
CA LEU A 117 -6.71 -2.72 4.59
C LEU A 117 -7.40 -3.78 3.73
N ASP A 118 -7.11 -3.81 2.43
CA ASP A 118 -7.58 -4.82 1.49
C ASP A 118 -6.41 -5.68 1.01
N LEU A 119 -6.41 -6.94 1.43
CA LEU A 119 -5.39 -7.92 1.06
C LEU A 119 -5.85 -8.65 -0.19
N ILE A 120 -5.12 -8.48 -1.28
CA ILE A 120 -5.43 -9.08 -2.56
C ILE A 120 -4.69 -10.42 -2.65
N ALA A 121 -5.44 -11.52 -2.57
CA ALA A 121 -4.93 -12.83 -2.91
C ALA A 121 -4.83 -12.97 -4.44
N PRO A 122 -3.76 -13.55 -4.99
CA PRO A 122 -3.70 -13.85 -6.41
C PRO A 122 -4.73 -14.96 -6.76
N TYR A 123 -5.69 -14.69 -7.66
CA TYR A 123 -6.52 -15.77 -8.24
C TYR A 123 -5.67 -16.60 -9.20
N GLY A 124 -5.81 -17.94 -9.17
CA GLY A 124 -5.29 -18.85 -10.21
C GLY A 124 -4.21 -19.83 -9.76
N CYS A 125 -3.83 -19.86 -8.49
CA CYS A 125 -2.86 -20.84 -8.01
C CYS A 125 -3.55 -21.89 -7.15
N GLY A 126 -3.99 -22.97 -7.79
CA GLY A 126 -4.19 -24.22 -7.10
C GLY A 126 -2.92 -24.56 -6.32
N ARG A 127 -3.04 -24.67 -4.99
CA ARG A 127 -2.12 -25.45 -4.14
C ARG A 127 -0.61 -25.12 -4.26
N GLY A 128 -0.21 -23.86 -4.53
CA GLY A 128 1.21 -23.55 -4.73
C GLY A 128 1.69 -22.09 -4.64
N VAL A 129 0.95 -21.13 -4.06
CA VAL A 129 1.49 -19.74 -3.90
C VAL A 129 2.33 -19.58 -2.63
N TYR A 130 2.08 -20.41 -1.63
CA TYR A 130 2.99 -20.57 -0.51
C TYR A 130 3.92 -21.70 -0.91
N GLU A 131 4.88 -21.43 -1.82
CA GLU A 131 5.90 -22.42 -2.20
C GLU A 131 6.78 -22.82 -1.01
N ASP A 132 6.72 -22.09 0.11
CA ASP A 132 7.41 -22.44 1.34
C ASP A 132 6.57 -22.04 2.56
N GLY A 133 6.49 -22.90 3.59
CA GLY A 133 5.78 -22.60 4.84
C GLY A 133 6.31 -21.34 5.55
N LEU A 134 7.55 -20.96 5.22
CA LEU A 134 8.21 -19.73 5.64
C LEU A 134 7.52 -18.46 5.13
N ASP A 135 7.00 -18.46 3.91
CA ASP A 135 6.29 -17.29 3.36
C ASP A 135 4.93 -17.11 4.02
N GLN A 136 4.26 -18.20 4.38
CA GLN A 136 3.01 -18.15 5.14
C GLN A 136 3.25 -17.61 6.56
N LEU A 137 4.33 -18.05 7.20
CA LEU A 137 4.74 -17.54 8.51
C LEU A 137 5.03 -16.03 8.44
N ALA A 138 5.79 -15.58 7.45
CA ALA A 138 6.10 -14.16 7.26
C ALA A 138 4.85 -13.30 7.03
N VAL A 139 3.91 -13.77 6.20
CA VAL A 139 2.63 -13.07 5.99
C VAL A 139 1.83 -13.01 7.30
N SER A 140 1.76 -14.11 8.04
CA SER A 140 1.04 -14.15 9.33
C SER A 140 1.67 -13.23 10.38
N GLU A 141 3.00 -13.14 10.42
CA GLU A 141 3.75 -12.20 11.26
C GLU A 141 3.41 -10.76 10.90
N GLY A 142 3.50 -10.41 9.60
CA GLY A 142 3.16 -9.07 9.13
C GLY A 142 1.72 -8.67 9.46
N LEU A 143 0.76 -9.59 9.29
CA LEU A 143 -0.64 -9.33 9.68
C LEU A 143 -0.80 -9.15 11.19
N SER A 144 -0.13 -9.99 11.99
CA SER A 144 -0.20 -9.92 13.45
C SER A 144 0.31 -8.58 13.96
N LEU A 145 1.39 -8.06 13.37
CA LEU A 145 1.94 -6.74 13.68
C LEU A 145 0.97 -5.60 13.33
N LEU A 146 0.32 -5.66 12.15
CA LEU A 146 -0.66 -4.63 11.76
C LEU A 146 -1.89 -4.63 12.67
N LEU A 147 -2.37 -5.82 13.09
CA LEU A 147 -3.60 -5.99 13.85
C LEU A 147 -3.42 -5.99 15.37
N GLY A 148 -2.18 -6.07 15.86
CA GLY A 148 -1.91 -6.23 17.29
C GLY A 148 -2.41 -7.56 17.85
N ALA A 149 -2.57 -8.58 17.00
CA ALA A 149 -2.95 -9.91 17.43
C ALA A 149 -1.76 -10.55 18.16
N SER A 150 -1.80 -10.54 19.49
CA SER A 150 -0.85 -11.26 20.31
C SER A 150 -1.03 -12.76 20.07
N GLY A 151 0.09 -13.47 19.84
CA GLY A 151 0.10 -14.94 19.90
C GLY A 151 -0.42 -15.46 21.25
N PRO A 152 -0.71 -16.77 21.38
CA PRO A 152 -1.32 -17.33 22.57
C PRO A 152 -0.55 -16.91 23.83
N ALA A 153 -1.29 -16.28 24.74
CA ALA A 153 -0.78 -15.72 25.99
C ALA A 153 -0.48 -16.84 26.99
N ASP A 154 0.70 -17.44 26.94
CA ASP A 154 1.21 -18.31 28.01
C ASP A 154 2.72 -18.14 28.17
N GLY A 155 3.12 -17.19 29.01
CA GLY A 155 4.52 -17.01 29.44
C GLY A 155 4.62 -15.98 30.56
N PRO A 156 5.13 -16.34 31.76
CA PRO A 156 5.33 -15.39 32.84
C PRO A 156 6.58 -14.55 32.51
N GLY A 157 6.35 -13.45 31.78
CA GLY A 157 7.39 -12.57 31.27
C GLY A 157 6.93 -11.72 30.09
N ALA A 158 5.65 -11.32 30.06
CA ALA A 158 5.11 -10.43 29.03
C ALA A 158 5.74 -9.03 29.15
N GLY A 159 6.96 -8.89 28.64
CA GLY A 159 7.58 -7.61 28.38
C GLY A 159 6.76 -6.86 27.34
N GLU A 160 6.45 -5.60 27.65
CA GLU A 160 5.97 -4.53 26.76
C GLU A 160 5.50 -5.02 25.38
N GLY A 161 4.35 -5.68 25.35
CA GLY A 161 3.68 -6.06 24.12
C GLY A 161 3.23 -4.79 23.41
N GLY A 162 4.05 -4.30 22.47
CA GLY A 162 3.72 -3.17 21.62
C GLY A 162 2.36 -3.41 20.98
N GLY A 163 1.47 -2.44 21.14
CA GLY A 163 0.12 -2.49 20.55
C GLY A 163 0.17 -2.60 19.02
N PRO A 164 -0.99 -2.68 18.36
CA PRO A 164 -1.07 -2.73 16.90
C PRO A 164 -0.26 -1.60 16.27
N LEU A 165 0.47 -1.89 15.19
CA LEU A 165 1.16 -0.86 14.41
C LEU A 165 0.17 0.14 13.77
N LEU A 166 -1.07 -0.29 13.55
CA LEU A 166 -2.15 0.52 12.99
C LEU A 166 -3.35 0.53 13.96
N PRO A 167 -3.33 1.40 14.99
CA PRO A 167 -4.41 1.46 15.98
C PRO A 167 -5.76 1.88 15.39
N GLU A 168 -5.75 2.64 14.29
CA GLU A 168 -6.96 3.12 13.60
C GLU A 168 -7.54 2.09 12.60
N LEU A 169 -6.89 0.94 12.42
CA LEU A 169 -7.32 -0.05 11.44
C LEU A 169 -8.60 -0.74 11.92
N THR A 170 -9.73 -0.37 11.32
CA THR A 170 -11.06 -0.87 11.70
C THR A 170 -11.59 -1.92 10.73
N CYS A 171 -11.09 -1.97 9.50
CA CYS A 171 -11.59 -2.86 8.47
C CYS A 171 -10.44 -3.58 7.75
N VAL A 172 -10.44 -4.91 7.81
CA VAL A 172 -9.55 -5.76 7.03
C VAL A 172 -10.39 -6.64 6.11
N ARG A 173 -10.07 -6.63 4.82
CA ARG A 173 -10.72 -7.46 3.81
C ARG A 173 -9.70 -8.34 3.15
N LEU A 174 -10.15 -9.55 2.81
CA LEU A 174 -9.44 -10.43 1.89
C LEU A 174 -10.22 -10.42 0.58
N SER A 175 -9.65 -9.81 -0.44
CA SER A 175 -10.17 -9.80 -1.79
C SER A 175 -9.35 -10.74 -2.65
N PHE A 176 -9.92 -11.14 -3.77
CA PHE A 176 -9.21 -11.93 -4.76
C PHE A 176 -9.03 -11.10 -6.03
N GLY A 177 -7.79 -10.94 -6.48
CA GLY A 177 -7.45 -10.09 -7.63
C GLY A 177 -7.82 -10.76 -8.96
N PRO A 178 -8.23 -10.02 -10.00
CA PRO A 178 -8.73 -10.58 -11.27
C PRO A 178 -7.76 -11.60 -11.88
N SER A 179 -8.33 -12.65 -12.48
CA SER A 179 -7.64 -13.69 -13.25
C SER A 179 -6.65 -13.06 -14.23
N CYS A 180 -5.44 -13.64 -14.31
CA CYS A 180 -4.40 -13.26 -15.27
C CYS A 180 -4.90 -13.19 -16.71
#